data_AF-A0A9X4EQL5-F1
#
_entry.id   AF-A0A9X4EQL5-F1
#
_cell.length_a   1.000
_cell.length_b   1.000
_cell.length_c   1.000
_cell.angle_alpha   90.00
_cell.angle_beta   90.00
_cell.angle_gamma   90.00
#
_symmetry.space_group_name_H-M   'P 1'
#
loop_
_entity.id
_entity.type
_entity.pdbx_description
1 polymer ?
#
loop_
_entity_poly.entity_id
_entity_poly.type
_entity_poly.pdbx_seq_one_letter_code
_entity_poly.pdbx_strand_id
1 'polypeptide(L)'
;MLPIIIKFQAFIPKSLGKPLLSYFQNSEHFNSLTNKEEFVRKIRNIDSKGFTWLPEPGNSFSNKYYATDSVEMYHHHSEHSTRLAIEMIIEPKKIGNYNFYNEIFKHPEHKKGKGNPFNQHSGESHQVCAYIKKVPELVDTGTTFIQTGHHYVGVCSNTISHDRSDELPLNVDIQNSLSGTYFHESGTVLNNDTTTIKVSASAGYPFAEPFSPNIDFELEFILYKNLANKSLSISVKGFHNNFPAYELIVNRNVAYSHNPSHYGHAGPGLINLNTRKYFNVNNCSL
;
A
#
# COMPACT_ATOMS: atom_id res chain seq x y z
N MET A 1 -11.32 -7.33 29.65
CA MET A 1 -11.49 -7.22 28.19
C MET A 1 -10.13 -7.45 27.56
N LEU A 2 -10.08 -8.26 26.50
CA LEU A 2 -8.86 -8.47 25.71
C LEU A 2 -8.47 -7.16 24.99
N PRO A 3 -7.19 -6.99 24.64
CA PRO A 3 -6.77 -5.91 23.75
C PRO A 3 -7.49 -6.01 22.40
N ILE A 4 -7.71 -4.86 21.78
CA ILE A 4 -8.36 -4.71 20.49
C ILE A 4 -7.30 -4.34 19.47
N ILE A 5 -7.25 -5.10 18.39
CA ILE A 5 -6.30 -4.88 17.31
C ILE A 5 -7.02 -4.10 16.22
N ILE A 6 -6.48 -2.93 15.89
CA ILE A 6 -6.99 -2.08 14.82
C ILE A 6 -5.88 -1.90 13.79
N LYS A 7 -6.12 -2.30 12.55
CA LYS A 7 -5.17 -2.17 11.45
C LYS A 7 -5.77 -1.34 10.33
N PHE A 8 -5.01 -0.38 9.80
CA PHE A 8 -5.34 0.32 8.57
C PHE A 8 -4.18 0.15 7.60
N GLN A 9 -4.45 -0.31 6.39
CA GLN A 9 -3.41 -0.69 5.45
C GLN A 9 -3.75 -0.30 4.02
N ALA A 10 -2.71 0.04 3.26
CA ALA A 10 -2.72 0.33 1.84
C ALA A 10 -1.87 -0.70 1.08
N PHE A 11 -2.40 -1.28 0.00
CA PHE A 11 -1.73 -2.31 -0.78
C PHE A 11 -2.32 -2.40 -2.20
N ILE A 12 -1.61 -3.03 -3.14
CA ILE A 12 -2.04 -3.17 -4.54
C ILE A 12 -2.53 -4.61 -4.74
N PRO A 13 -3.85 -4.87 -4.84
CA PRO A 13 -4.37 -6.23 -4.93
C PRO A 13 -3.78 -7.02 -6.10
N LYS A 14 -3.53 -8.31 -5.87
CA LYS A 14 -3.02 -9.24 -6.88
C LYS A 14 -3.88 -9.24 -8.16
N SER A 15 -5.20 -9.10 -8.03
CA SER A 15 -6.15 -9.10 -9.14
C SER A 15 -5.97 -7.97 -10.14
N LEU A 16 -5.32 -6.88 -9.74
CA LEU A 16 -5.05 -5.77 -10.67
C LEU A 16 -3.95 -6.14 -11.66
N GLY A 17 -2.98 -6.93 -11.22
CA GLY A 17 -1.84 -7.35 -12.03
C GLY A 17 -2.12 -8.58 -12.86
N LYS A 18 -1.19 -8.88 -13.75
CA LYS A 18 -1.16 -10.13 -14.53
C LYS A 18 0.27 -10.62 -14.75
N PRO A 19 0.49 -11.88 -15.18
CA PRO A 19 1.82 -12.36 -15.51
C PRO A 19 2.51 -11.46 -16.53
N LEU A 20 3.81 -11.23 -16.38
CA LEU A 20 4.58 -10.31 -17.22
C LEU A 20 4.53 -10.73 -18.69
N LEU A 21 4.55 -12.04 -18.97
CA LEU A 21 4.46 -12.57 -20.33
C LEU A 21 3.22 -12.11 -21.09
N SER A 22 2.11 -11.90 -20.37
CA SER A 22 0.83 -11.52 -20.98
C SER A 22 0.85 -10.13 -21.63
N TYR A 23 1.82 -9.28 -21.30
CA TYR A 23 2.02 -7.98 -21.94
C TYR A 23 2.67 -8.09 -23.33
N PHE A 24 3.34 -9.21 -23.61
CA PHE A 24 4.13 -9.36 -24.85
C PHE A 24 3.54 -10.37 -25.81
N GLN A 25 2.90 -11.44 -25.31
CA GLN A 25 2.51 -12.60 -26.12
C GLN A 25 1.60 -12.30 -27.33
N ASN A 26 0.84 -11.20 -27.27
CA ASN A 26 -0.07 -10.75 -28.33
C ASN A 26 0.44 -9.52 -29.09
N SER A 27 1.67 -9.06 -28.82
CA SER A 27 2.24 -7.92 -29.55
C SER A 27 2.68 -8.34 -30.95
N GLU A 28 2.55 -7.42 -31.92
CA GLU A 28 2.81 -7.65 -33.34
C GLU A 28 4.14 -8.36 -33.62
N HIS A 29 5.19 -7.95 -32.92
CA HIS A 29 6.56 -8.41 -33.18
C HIS A 29 7.02 -9.57 -32.28
N PHE A 30 6.16 -10.07 -31.37
CA PHE A 30 6.54 -11.10 -30.41
C PHE A 30 6.91 -12.43 -31.07
N ASN A 31 6.23 -12.78 -32.17
CA ASN A 31 6.49 -14.01 -32.90
C ASN A 31 7.71 -13.92 -33.82
N SER A 32 8.17 -12.70 -34.14
CA SER A 32 9.33 -12.45 -35.01
C SER A 32 10.60 -12.07 -34.23
N LEU A 33 10.61 -12.26 -32.90
CA LEU A 33 11.79 -11.95 -32.09
C LEU A 33 12.94 -12.92 -32.42
N THR A 34 14.12 -12.38 -32.73
CA THR A 34 15.30 -13.20 -33.02
C THR A 34 15.79 -13.99 -31.81
N ASN A 35 15.53 -13.48 -30.59
CA ASN A 35 15.88 -14.12 -29.32
C ASN A 35 14.65 -14.58 -28.52
N LYS A 36 13.55 -14.96 -29.20
CA LYS A 36 12.25 -15.28 -28.58
C LYS A 36 12.36 -16.25 -27.40
N GLU A 37 13.09 -17.35 -27.58
CA GLU A 37 13.21 -18.39 -26.54
C GLU A 37 13.90 -17.87 -25.27
N GLU A 38 14.99 -17.11 -25.42
CA GLU A 38 15.70 -16.52 -24.30
C GLU A 38 14.84 -15.47 -23.57
N PHE A 39 14.12 -14.63 -24.34
CA PHE A 39 13.22 -13.63 -23.78
C PHE A 39 12.09 -14.26 -22.97
N VAL A 40 11.41 -15.28 -23.52
CA VAL A 40 10.35 -16.01 -22.82
C VAL A 40 10.90 -16.71 -21.58
N ARG A 41 12.10 -17.32 -21.65
CA ARG A 41 12.74 -17.96 -20.50
C ARG A 41 12.99 -16.95 -19.37
N LYS A 42 13.51 -15.76 -19.67
CA LYS A 42 13.75 -14.70 -18.69
C LYS A 42 12.44 -14.25 -18.03
N ILE A 43 11.42 -13.96 -18.82
CA ILE A 43 10.11 -13.53 -18.31
C ILE A 43 9.49 -14.62 -17.41
N ARG A 44 9.48 -15.89 -17.85
CA ARG A 44 8.94 -16.99 -17.04
C ARG A 44 9.69 -17.18 -15.73
N ASN A 45 11.00 -16.96 -15.71
CA ASN A 45 11.78 -16.99 -14.48
C ASN A 45 11.36 -15.86 -13.51
N ILE A 46 11.04 -14.66 -14.02
CA ILE A 46 10.48 -13.55 -13.22
C ILE A 46 9.08 -13.91 -12.70
N ASP A 47 8.18 -14.36 -13.57
CA ASP A 47 6.81 -14.75 -13.19
C ASP A 47 6.78 -15.91 -12.18
N SER A 48 7.76 -16.82 -12.24
CA SER A 48 7.88 -17.94 -11.27
C SER A 48 8.09 -17.49 -9.82
N LYS A 49 8.41 -16.21 -9.59
CA LYS A 49 8.53 -15.62 -8.24
C LYS A 49 7.18 -15.35 -7.57
N GLY A 50 6.07 -15.50 -8.29
CA GLY A 50 4.72 -15.42 -7.72
C GLY A 50 4.09 -14.02 -7.72
N PHE A 51 4.81 -13.01 -8.20
CA PHE A 51 4.27 -11.66 -8.41
C PHE A 51 3.34 -11.62 -9.62
N THR A 52 2.32 -10.77 -9.56
CA THR A 52 1.67 -10.24 -10.76
C THR A 52 2.13 -8.80 -10.96
N TRP A 53 2.08 -8.34 -12.21
CA TRP A 53 2.75 -7.12 -12.64
C TRP A 53 1.75 -6.11 -13.17
N LEU A 54 2.07 -4.84 -12.97
CA LEU A 54 1.41 -3.70 -13.58
C LEU A 54 2.45 -2.82 -14.27
N PRO A 55 2.11 -2.20 -15.41
CA PRO A 55 2.99 -1.25 -16.08
C PRO A 55 3.17 -0.01 -15.21
N GLU A 56 4.39 0.52 -15.10
CA GLU A 56 4.60 1.79 -14.39
C GLU A 56 3.86 2.95 -15.09
N PRO A 57 3.46 3.99 -14.34
CA PRO A 57 2.98 5.23 -14.96
C PRO A 57 3.98 5.72 -16.01
N GLY A 58 3.53 5.93 -17.25
CA GLY A 58 4.41 6.29 -18.36
C GLY A 58 5.21 5.12 -18.95
N ASN A 59 4.79 3.86 -18.77
CA ASN A 59 5.49 2.65 -19.27
C ASN A 59 5.87 2.69 -20.76
N SER A 60 5.12 3.41 -21.60
CA SER A 60 5.51 3.63 -23.01
C SER A 60 6.92 4.22 -23.17
N PHE A 61 7.46 4.86 -22.13
CA PHE A 61 8.82 5.42 -22.07
C PHE A 61 9.73 4.67 -21.11
N SER A 62 9.19 4.11 -20.02
CA SER A 62 10.02 3.52 -18.97
C SER A 62 10.34 2.03 -19.20
N ASN A 63 9.50 1.28 -19.93
CA ASN A 63 9.61 -0.17 -20.12
C ASN A 63 9.65 -0.97 -18.81
N LYS A 64 9.10 -0.40 -17.73
CA LYS A 64 9.16 -0.91 -16.36
C LYS A 64 7.80 -1.37 -15.87
N TYR A 65 7.84 -2.41 -15.06
CA TYR A 65 6.68 -3.02 -14.42
C TYR A 65 6.94 -3.14 -12.93
N TYR A 66 5.92 -2.88 -12.13
CA TYR A 66 5.98 -3.02 -10.69
C TYR A 66 5.09 -4.16 -10.23
N ALA A 67 5.52 -4.85 -9.18
CA ALA A 67 4.74 -5.96 -8.63
C ALA A 67 3.53 -5.45 -7.84
N THR A 68 2.40 -6.14 -7.98
CA THR A 68 1.31 -6.07 -7.01
C THR A 68 1.67 -6.87 -5.76
N ASP A 69 0.79 -6.83 -4.76
CA ASP A 69 0.82 -7.77 -3.65
C ASP A 69 0.52 -9.21 -4.10
N SER A 70 0.89 -10.18 -3.26
CA SER A 70 0.61 -11.61 -3.46
C SER A 70 -0.81 -12.02 -3.03
N VAL A 71 -1.58 -11.09 -2.47
CA VAL A 71 -2.90 -11.32 -1.86
C VAL A 71 -3.99 -10.49 -2.52
N GLU A 72 -5.21 -10.99 -2.43
CA GLU A 72 -6.41 -10.28 -2.86
C GLU A 72 -7.01 -9.44 -1.73
N MET A 73 -7.88 -8.51 -2.12
CA MET A 73 -8.76 -7.84 -1.18
C MET A 73 -9.74 -8.84 -0.57
N TYR A 74 -9.94 -8.81 0.75
CA TYR A 74 -10.78 -9.76 1.50
C TYR A 74 -10.35 -11.23 1.50
N HIS A 75 -9.13 -11.53 1.92
CA HIS A 75 -8.81 -12.84 2.48
C HIS A 75 -8.31 -12.71 3.92
N HIS A 76 -8.76 -13.62 4.78
CA HIS A 76 -8.58 -13.68 6.24
C HIS A 76 -7.11 -13.78 6.70
N HIS A 77 -6.27 -12.84 6.28
CA HIS A 77 -4.84 -12.85 6.48
C HIS A 77 -4.41 -11.54 7.15
N SER A 78 -3.48 -11.66 8.09
CA SER A 78 -2.96 -10.55 8.89
C SER A 78 -1.79 -9.82 8.22
N GLU A 79 -1.27 -10.33 7.10
CA GLU A 79 -0.02 -9.88 6.51
C GLU A 79 -0.16 -9.66 5.00
N HIS A 80 0.04 -8.42 4.57
CA HIS A 80 0.15 -8.01 3.17
C HIS A 80 1.61 -7.59 2.93
N SER A 81 2.06 -7.56 1.67
CA SER A 81 3.27 -6.80 1.33
C SER A 81 2.91 -5.31 1.31
N THR A 82 2.47 -4.80 2.47
CA THR A 82 1.80 -3.51 2.65
C THR A 82 2.62 -2.38 2.05
N ARG A 83 2.03 -1.49 1.25
CA ARG A 83 2.74 -0.29 0.79
C ARG A 83 2.87 0.74 1.91
N LEU A 84 1.80 0.89 2.68
CA LEU A 84 1.76 1.73 3.87
C LEU A 84 0.75 1.17 4.86
N ALA A 85 1.08 1.06 6.15
CA ALA A 85 0.13 0.58 7.15
C ALA A 85 0.39 1.17 8.55
N ILE A 86 -0.67 1.17 9.36
CA ILE A 86 -0.62 1.30 10.82
C ILE A 86 -1.29 0.10 11.48
N GLU A 87 -0.76 -0.34 12.61
CA GLU A 87 -1.41 -1.32 13.48
C GLU A 87 -1.37 -0.81 14.92
N MET A 88 -2.53 -0.80 15.56
CA MET A 88 -2.71 -0.34 16.93
C MET A 88 -3.21 -1.47 17.82
N ILE A 89 -2.66 -1.54 19.03
CA ILE A 89 -3.16 -2.42 20.10
C ILE A 89 -3.77 -1.57 21.20
N ILE A 90 -5.09 -1.60 21.29
CA ILE A 90 -5.88 -0.82 22.25
C ILE A 90 -6.25 -1.70 23.44
N GLU A 91 -5.81 -1.31 24.63
CA GLU A 91 -6.25 -1.84 25.91
C GLU A 91 -7.51 -1.10 26.37
N PRO A 92 -8.70 -1.75 26.43
CA PRO A 92 -9.95 -1.05 26.76
C PRO A 92 -9.97 -0.41 28.16
N LYS A 93 -9.08 -0.85 29.06
CA LYS A 93 -8.93 -0.25 30.40
C LYS A 93 -8.24 1.11 30.40
N LYS A 94 -7.48 1.45 29.35
CA LYS A 94 -6.72 2.69 29.22
C LYS A 94 -7.47 3.81 28.49
N ILE A 95 -8.63 3.50 27.89
CA ILE A 95 -9.50 4.50 27.26
C ILE A 95 -9.86 5.59 28.28
N GLY A 96 -9.70 6.84 27.88
CA GLY A 96 -9.78 8.04 28.72
C GLY A 96 -8.45 8.46 29.37
N ASN A 97 -7.39 7.65 29.28
CA ASN A 97 -6.11 7.90 29.93
C ASN A 97 -4.91 7.51 29.05
N TYR A 98 -5.08 7.59 27.73
CA TYR A 98 -3.99 7.35 26.79
C TYR A 98 -3.09 8.59 26.64
N ASN A 99 -1.81 8.37 26.41
CA ASN A 99 -0.81 9.37 26.11
C ASN A 99 0.19 8.81 25.10
N PHE A 100 1.06 9.68 24.59
CA PHE A 100 2.03 9.37 23.55
C PHE A 100 2.99 8.21 23.91
N TYR A 101 3.28 8.01 25.19
CA TYR A 101 4.21 6.97 25.67
C TYR A 101 3.57 5.59 25.82
N ASN A 102 2.26 5.44 25.58
CA ASN A 102 1.58 4.16 25.79
C ASN A 102 1.86 3.09 24.71
N GLU A 103 2.81 3.32 23.80
CA GLU A 103 3.22 2.39 22.74
C GLU A 103 2.04 1.70 22.02
N ILE A 104 1.07 2.50 21.62
CA ILE A 104 -0.17 1.98 21.01
C ILE A 104 0.07 1.42 19.61
N PHE A 105 1.07 1.95 18.89
CA PHE A 105 1.44 1.50 17.55
C PHE A 105 2.44 0.35 17.66
N LYS A 106 2.17 -0.74 16.93
CA LYS A 106 3.03 -1.91 16.87
C LYS A 106 3.33 -2.22 15.41
N HIS A 107 4.60 -2.07 15.06
CA HIS A 107 5.13 -2.44 13.74
C HIS A 107 6.24 -3.46 13.92
N PRO A 108 6.27 -4.54 13.11
CA PRO A 108 7.41 -5.44 13.11
C PRO A 108 8.64 -4.68 12.59
N GLU A 109 9.70 -4.59 13.38
CA GLU A 109 10.96 -3.98 12.95
C GLU A 109 11.49 -4.68 11.70
N HIS A 110 12.01 -3.92 10.73
CA HIS A 110 12.67 -4.55 9.60
C HIS A 110 14.06 -5.03 9.99
N LYS A 111 14.41 -6.25 9.57
CA LYS A 111 15.70 -6.93 9.84
C LYS A 111 16.96 -6.14 9.47
N LYS A 112 16.86 -4.99 8.79
CA LYS A 112 17.98 -4.14 8.35
C LYS A 112 18.05 -2.77 9.07
N GLY A 113 17.42 -2.62 10.23
CA GLY A 113 17.53 -1.40 11.05
C GLY A 113 16.80 -0.18 10.48
N LYS A 114 15.88 -0.38 9.53
CA LYS A 114 14.92 0.62 9.07
C LYS A 114 13.56 0.30 9.73
N GLY A 115 12.90 1.29 10.30
CA GLY A 115 11.62 1.12 10.99
C GLY A 115 11.76 1.15 12.50
N ASN A 116 11.14 2.16 13.10
CA ASN A 116 10.90 2.30 14.54
C ASN A 116 9.39 2.07 14.77
N PRO A 117 8.93 1.53 15.91
CA PRO A 117 7.51 1.46 16.27
C PRO A 117 6.70 2.76 16.09
N PHE A 118 7.36 3.92 16.12
CA PHE A 118 6.75 5.24 15.90
C PHE A 118 6.86 5.75 14.46
N ASN A 119 7.42 4.97 13.54
CA ASN A 119 7.52 5.33 12.13
C ASN A 119 6.42 4.67 11.31
N GLN A 120 6.15 5.28 10.16
CA GLN A 120 5.35 4.70 9.09
C GLN A 120 5.97 3.37 8.66
N HIS A 121 5.13 2.43 8.23
CA HIS A 121 5.59 1.09 7.84
C HIS A 121 5.31 0.84 6.37
N SER A 122 6.37 0.57 5.60
CA SER A 122 6.30 0.27 4.18
C SER A 122 6.94 -1.08 3.86
N GLY A 123 6.28 -1.83 3.00
CA GLY A 123 6.71 -3.11 2.46
C GLY A 123 7.69 -2.95 1.32
N GLU A 124 8.32 -4.06 0.93
CA GLU A 124 9.28 -4.05 -0.16
C GLU A 124 8.58 -3.94 -1.52
N SER A 125 8.95 -2.90 -2.25
CA SER A 125 8.53 -2.64 -3.60
C SER A 125 9.41 -3.42 -4.57
N HIS A 126 8.84 -3.98 -5.62
CA HIS A 126 9.57 -4.75 -6.63
C HIS A 126 9.34 -4.20 -8.03
N GLN A 127 10.40 -4.09 -8.83
CA GLN A 127 10.38 -3.58 -10.21
C GLN A 127 11.17 -4.49 -11.16
N VAL A 128 10.70 -4.62 -12.40
CA VAL A 128 11.42 -5.30 -13.49
C VAL A 128 11.32 -4.49 -14.79
N CYS A 129 12.35 -4.55 -15.63
CA CYS A 129 12.33 -3.94 -16.96
C CYS A 129 12.12 -5.02 -18.02
N ALA A 130 11.17 -4.82 -18.93
CA ALA A 130 10.91 -5.72 -20.05
C ALA A 130 10.30 -4.98 -21.26
N TYR A 131 10.81 -5.20 -22.46
CA TYR A 131 10.32 -4.58 -23.69
C TYR A 131 10.76 -5.30 -24.96
N ILE A 132 10.12 -4.97 -26.09
CA ILE A 132 10.56 -5.38 -27.42
C ILE A 132 11.28 -4.19 -28.07
N LYS A 133 12.52 -4.41 -28.51
CA LYS A 133 13.39 -3.41 -29.14
C LYS A 133 13.53 -3.68 -30.62
N LYS A 134 13.31 -2.66 -31.45
CA LYS A 134 13.69 -2.65 -32.87
C LYS A 134 15.20 -2.39 -32.99
N VAL A 135 15.91 -3.26 -33.67
CA VAL A 135 17.37 -3.17 -33.87
C VAL A 135 17.63 -2.97 -35.36
N PRO A 136 18.31 -1.88 -35.77
CA PRO A 136 18.67 -1.68 -37.16
C PRO A 136 19.77 -2.65 -37.57
N GLU A 137 19.68 -3.16 -38.79
CA GLU A 137 20.74 -3.94 -39.41
C GLU A 137 21.61 -2.99 -40.25
N LEU A 138 22.87 -2.86 -39.85
CA LEU A 138 23.81 -1.93 -40.45
C LEU A 138 24.87 -2.69 -41.24
N VAL A 139 25.16 -2.22 -42.45
CA VAL A 139 26.28 -2.69 -43.25
C VAL A 139 27.32 -1.58 -43.32
N ASP A 140 28.56 -1.90 -42.99
CA ASP A 140 29.70 -0.99 -43.12
C ASP A 140 30.15 -0.95 -44.58
N THR A 141 30.13 0.23 -45.19
CA THR A 141 30.61 0.44 -46.58
C THR A 141 32.06 0.93 -46.64
N GLY A 142 32.76 0.99 -45.50
CA GLY A 142 34.10 1.54 -45.36
C GLY A 142 34.17 3.07 -45.22
N THR A 143 33.05 3.77 -45.45
CA THR A 143 32.92 5.23 -45.33
C THR A 143 31.72 5.67 -44.49
N THR A 144 30.70 4.82 -44.37
CA THR A 144 29.51 5.05 -43.55
C THR A 144 28.85 3.71 -43.21
N PHE A 145 27.93 3.73 -42.24
CA PHE A 145 27.02 2.62 -41.97
C PHE A 145 25.69 2.87 -42.67
N ILE A 146 25.28 1.94 -43.53
CA ILE A 146 23.97 2.00 -44.20
C ILE A 146 23.02 1.03 -43.52
N GLN A 147 21.84 1.51 -43.14
CA GLN A 147 20.77 0.65 -42.65
C GLN A 147 20.14 -0.12 -43.81
N THR A 148 20.23 -1.45 -43.76
CA THR A 148 19.72 -2.35 -44.79
C THR A 148 18.43 -3.07 -44.37
N GLY A 149 18.15 -3.09 -43.08
CA GLY A 149 17.00 -3.79 -42.52
C GLY A 149 16.79 -3.47 -41.05
N HIS A 150 15.97 -4.30 -40.42
CA HIS A 150 15.80 -4.33 -38.97
C HIS A 150 15.25 -5.68 -38.53
N HIS A 151 15.55 -6.03 -37.30
CA HIS A 151 14.90 -7.13 -36.60
C HIS A 151 14.44 -6.68 -35.21
N TYR A 152 13.74 -7.56 -34.51
CA TYR A 152 13.22 -7.30 -33.18
C TYR A 152 13.85 -8.24 -32.16
N VAL A 153 14.23 -7.70 -31.00
CA VAL A 153 14.75 -8.46 -29.86
C VAL A 153 13.89 -8.18 -28.63
N GLY A 154 13.62 -9.20 -27.84
CA GLY A 154 13.05 -9.06 -26.51
C GLY A 154 14.14 -8.75 -25.49
N VAL A 155 13.94 -7.72 -24.68
CA VAL A 155 14.84 -7.32 -23.59
C VAL A 155 14.10 -7.51 -22.28
N CYS A 156 14.68 -8.25 -21.34
CA CYS A 156 14.15 -8.44 -19.99
C CYS A 156 15.32 -8.43 -19.01
N SER A 157 15.16 -7.72 -17.88
CA SER A 157 16.11 -7.81 -16.76
C SER A 157 16.25 -9.25 -16.27
N ASN A 158 17.46 -9.62 -15.86
CA ASN A 158 17.72 -10.95 -15.29
C ASN A 158 17.30 -11.06 -13.81
N THR A 159 17.11 -9.92 -13.14
CA THR A 159 16.80 -9.81 -11.72
C THR A 159 15.62 -8.87 -11.49
N ILE A 160 14.98 -9.03 -10.33
CA ILE A 160 13.96 -8.12 -9.82
C ILE A 160 14.67 -7.10 -8.93
N SER A 161 14.51 -5.83 -9.23
CA SER A 161 14.93 -4.74 -8.35
C SER A 161 13.97 -4.66 -7.17
N HIS A 162 14.50 -4.41 -5.98
CA HIS A 162 13.72 -4.29 -4.75
C HIS A 162 14.17 -3.05 -3.97
N ASP A 163 13.22 -2.30 -3.44
CA ASP A 163 13.48 -1.10 -2.64
C ASP A 163 12.31 -0.79 -1.69
N ARG A 164 12.52 0.09 -0.72
CA ARG A 164 11.50 0.53 0.26
C ARG A 164 11.41 2.04 0.30
N SER A 165 10.20 2.53 0.54
CA SER A 165 9.94 3.95 0.75
C SER A 165 10.61 4.45 2.02
N ASP A 166 10.84 5.76 2.11
CA ASP A 166 11.33 6.36 3.36
C ASP A 166 10.25 6.29 4.45
N GLU A 167 10.61 5.68 5.58
CA GLU A 167 9.72 5.47 6.73
C GLU A 167 9.82 6.62 7.71
N LEU A 168 9.22 7.75 7.36
CA LEU A 168 9.15 8.91 8.23
C LEU A 168 8.38 8.60 9.53
N PRO A 169 8.61 9.33 10.63
CA PRO A 169 7.80 9.23 11.84
C PRO A 169 6.29 9.39 11.55
N LEU A 170 5.45 8.66 12.29
CA LEU A 170 4.01 8.87 12.30
C LEU A 170 3.71 10.20 12.98
N ASN A 171 2.85 11.00 12.36
CA ASN A 171 2.30 12.18 13.03
C ASN A 171 1.05 11.77 13.80
N VAL A 172 1.15 11.78 15.14
CA VAL A 172 0.16 11.26 16.07
C VAL A 172 -0.28 12.34 17.07
N ASP A 173 -1.59 12.49 17.24
CA ASP A 173 -2.19 13.30 18.30
C ASP A 173 -3.16 12.43 19.12
N ILE A 174 -3.10 12.54 20.45
CA ILE A 174 -3.92 11.75 21.38
C ILE A 174 -4.60 12.70 22.37
N GLN A 175 -5.92 12.65 22.40
CA GLN A 175 -6.75 13.48 23.27
C GLN A 175 -7.68 12.60 24.09
N ASN A 176 -7.79 12.88 25.38
CA ASN A 176 -8.78 12.23 26.24
C ASN A 176 -9.85 13.23 26.66
N SER A 177 -11.09 12.80 26.65
CA SER A 177 -12.23 13.62 27.02
C SER A 177 -13.29 12.83 27.77
N LEU A 178 -14.18 13.56 28.41
CA LEU A 178 -15.43 13.07 28.97
C LEU A 178 -16.56 13.39 27.99
N SER A 179 -17.12 12.37 27.35
CA SER A 179 -18.19 12.54 26.34
C SER A 179 -19.54 12.08 26.85
N GLY A 180 -19.59 11.15 27.81
CA GLY A 180 -20.83 10.70 28.42
C GLY A 180 -21.49 11.77 29.29
N THR A 181 -22.81 11.73 29.39
CA THR A 181 -23.56 12.50 30.37
C THR A 181 -23.68 11.70 31.66
N TYR A 182 -23.15 12.23 32.76
CA TYR A 182 -23.17 11.57 34.06
C TYR A 182 -23.89 12.46 35.07
N PHE A 183 -24.73 11.87 35.92
CA PHE A 183 -25.28 12.55 37.10
C PHE A 183 -24.42 12.19 38.31
N HIS A 184 -23.91 13.19 39.00
CA HIS A 184 -22.95 13.01 40.10
C HIS A 184 -23.09 14.15 41.12
N GLU A 185 -22.66 13.89 42.35
CA GLU A 185 -22.68 14.89 43.41
C GLU A 185 -21.69 16.03 43.10
N SER A 186 -22.00 17.23 43.60
CA SER A 186 -21.13 18.39 43.45
C SER A 186 -19.74 18.10 44.01
N GLY A 187 -18.69 18.36 43.22
CA GLY A 187 -17.30 18.08 43.58
C GLY A 187 -16.77 16.71 43.15
N THR A 188 -17.60 15.85 42.53
CA THR A 188 -17.13 14.56 41.98
C THR A 188 -16.20 14.78 40.78
N VAL A 189 -14.96 14.26 40.85
CA VAL A 189 -14.05 14.22 39.69
C VAL A 189 -14.43 13.03 38.81
N LEU A 190 -14.83 13.30 37.57
CA LEU A 190 -15.11 12.27 36.60
C LEU A 190 -13.87 11.96 35.77
N ASN A 191 -13.60 10.66 35.62
CA ASN A 191 -12.58 10.19 34.70
C ASN A 191 -13.10 10.31 33.26
N ASN A 192 -12.22 10.74 32.36
CA ASN A 192 -12.46 10.67 30.92
C ASN A 192 -12.89 9.26 30.51
N ASP A 193 -13.80 9.19 29.55
CA ASP A 193 -14.39 7.94 29.04
C ASP A 193 -14.11 7.74 27.54
N THR A 194 -13.46 8.72 26.93
CA THR A 194 -13.19 8.79 25.50
C THR A 194 -11.71 9.03 25.27
N THR A 195 -11.15 8.32 24.31
CA THR A 195 -9.84 8.62 23.72
C THR A 195 -10.02 8.82 22.22
N THR A 196 -9.54 9.96 21.72
CA THR A 196 -9.41 10.25 20.30
C THR A 196 -7.95 10.17 19.90
N ILE A 197 -7.64 9.31 18.92
CA ILE A 197 -6.29 9.17 18.33
C ILE A 197 -6.37 9.62 16.88
N LYS A 198 -5.62 10.66 16.55
CA LYS A 198 -5.41 11.10 15.17
C LYS A 198 -4.05 10.64 14.69
N VAL A 199 -4.00 10.11 13.48
CA VAL A 199 -2.75 9.65 12.87
C VAL A 199 -2.75 9.94 11.38
N SER A 200 -1.61 10.36 10.86
CA SER A 200 -1.39 10.57 9.43
C SER A 200 -0.09 9.93 8.98
N ALA A 201 -0.09 9.43 7.75
CA ALA A 201 1.05 8.79 7.11
C ALA A 201 1.06 9.13 5.61
N SER A 202 2.27 9.17 5.04
CA SER A 202 2.53 9.56 3.66
C SER A 202 3.80 8.88 3.16
N ALA A 203 3.68 7.97 2.19
CA ALA A 203 4.80 7.23 1.64
C ALA A 203 4.78 7.20 0.11
N GLY A 204 5.94 7.51 -0.47
CA GLY A 204 6.19 7.50 -1.90
C GLY A 204 6.40 6.12 -2.50
N TYR A 205 6.52 6.02 -3.83
CA TYR A 205 6.92 4.78 -4.50
C TYR A 205 8.42 4.86 -4.82
N PRO A 206 9.28 4.00 -4.23
CA PRO A 206 10.72 4.26 -4.16
C PRO A 206 11.42 4.34 -5.52
N PHE A 207 10.86 3.73 -6.56
CA PHE A 207 11.43 3.78 -7.90
C PHE A 207 10.98 4.98 -8.75
N ALA A 208 10.09 5.82 -8.25
CA ALA A 208 9.57 6.99 -8.95
C ALA A 208 9.71 8.30 -8.13
N GLU A 209 10.37 8.26 -6.97
CA GLU A 209 10.70 9.47 -6.21
C GLU A 209 11.68 10.38 -6.95
N PRO A 210 11.54 11.72 -6.82
CA PRO A 210 10.50 12.48 -6.11
C PRO A 210 9.27 12.81 -7.01
N PHE A 211 9.11 12.14 -8.14
CA PHE A 211 8.18 12.53 -9.19
C PHE A 211 6.80 11.84 -9.10
N SER A 212 6.67 10.79 -8.29
CA SER A 212 5.39 10.17 -7.99
C SER A 212 4.75 10.84 -6.78
N PRO A 213 3.44 11.18 -6.82
CA PRO A 213 2.73 11.54 -5.61
C PRO A 213 2.75 10.40 -4.60
N ASN A 214 2.73 10.76 -3.32
CA ASN A 214 2.69 9.81 -2.22
C ASN A 214 1.32 9.11 -2.11
N ILE A 215 1.34 7.98 -1.41
CA ILE A 215 0.16 7.36 -0.81
C ILE A 215 0.01 7.97 0.58
N ASP A 216 -1.10 8.66 0.79
CA ASP A 216 -1.46 9.39 2.00
C ASP A 216 -2.71 8.79 2.66
N PHE A 217 -2.73 8.85 3.98
CA PHE A 217 -3.98 8.78 4.74
C PHE A 217 -3.93 9.64 6.00
N GLU A 218 -5.12 10.05 6.45
CA GLU A 218 -5.38 10.74 7.71
C GLU A 218 -6.55 10.03 8.39
N LEU A 219 -6.36 9.62 9.64
CA LEU A 219 -7.33 8.80 10.38
C LEU A 219 -7.60 9.43 11.74
N GLU A 220 -8.86 9.41 12.16
CA GLU A 220 -9.30 9.76 13.50
C GLU A 220 -10.08 8.57 14.08
N PHE A 221 -9.48 7.92 15.07
CA PHE A 221 -10.07 6.85 15.86
C PHE A 221 -10.69 7.45 17.12
N ILE A 222 -11.98 7.20 17.33
CA ILE A 222 -12.73 7.63 18.50
C ILE A 222 -13.11 6.37 19.27
N LEU A 223 -12.52 6.21 20.44
CA LEU A 223 -12.71 5.07 21.33
C LEU A 223 -13.56 5.53 22.52
N TYR A 224 -14.81 5.10 22.58
CA TYR A 224 -15.74 5.51 23.64
C TYR A 224 -16.12 4.32 24.52
N LYS A 225 -15.80 4.41 25.82
CA LYS A 225 -16.16 3.41 26.81
C LYS A 225 -17.34 3.89 27.63
N ASN A 226 -18.49 3.28 27.46
CA ASN A 226 -19.65 3.56 28.29
C ASN A 226 -19.47 2.89 29.67
N LEU A 227 -19.32 3.70 30.71
CA LEU A 227 -19.09 3.21 32.07
C LEU A 227 -20.35 2.58 32.71
N ALA A 228 -21.55 2.98 32.28
CA ALA A 228 -22.81 2.52 32.86
C ALA A 228 -23.16 1.09 32.43
N ASN A 229 -23.07 0.77 31.13
CA ASN A 229 -23.42 -0.55 30.58
C ASN A 229 -22.19 -1.41 30.23
N LYS A 230 -20.97 -0.92 30.50
CA LYS A 230 -19.69 -1.57 30.19
C LYS A 230 -19.50 -1.88 28.70
N SER A 231 -20.13 -1.11 27.81
CA SER A 231 -19.95 -1.25 26.36
C SER A 231 -18.77 -0.42 25.85
N LEU A 232 -18.24 -0.82 24.70
CA LEU A 232 -17.23 -0.08 23.96
C LEU A 232 -17.78 0.23 22.56
N SER A 233 -17.58 1.46 22.12
CA SER A 233 -17.80 1.87 20.74
C SER A 233 -16.48 2.33 20.13
N ILE A 234 -16.26 1.93 18.89
CA ILE A 234 -15.13 2.35 18.08
C ILE A 234 -15.69 2.98 16.81
N SER A 235 -15.38 4.24 16.60
CA SER A 235 -15.65 4.93 15.34
C SER A 235 -14.34 5.35 14.70
N VAL A 236 -14.27 5.23 13.37
CA VAL A 236 -13.09 5.59 12.60
C VAL A 236 -13.55 6.40 11.39
N LYS A 237 -13.02 7.61 11.27
CA LYS A 237 -13.23 8.46 10.09
C LYS A 237 -11.90 8.95 9.58
N GLY A 238 -11.85 9.32 8.31
CA GLY A 238 -10.59 9.76 7.74
C GLY A 238 -10.63 10.00 6.25
N PHE A 239 -9.44 10.23 5.72
CA PHE A 239 -9.17 10.41 4.31
C PHE A 239 -8.07 9.45 3.85
N HIS A 240 -8.15 9.01 2.60
CA HIS A 240 -7.09 8.31 1.89
C HIS A 240 -7.14 8.68 0.39
N ASN A 241 -6.14 8.34 -0.42
CA ASN A 241 -6.22 8.60 -1.87
C ASN A 241 -7.12 7.58 -2.59
N ASN A 242 -7.46 7.81 -3.86
CA ASN A 242 -8.27 6.86 -4.63
C ASN A 242 -7.50 5.60 -5.08
N PHE A 243 -6.18 5.60 -4.96
CA PHE A 243 -5.31 4.46 -5.22
C PHE A 243 -4.22 4.39 -4.14
N PRO A 244 -3.82 3.21 -3.62
CA PRO A 244 -4.19 1.88 -4.06
C PRO A 244 -5.47 1.35 -3.37
N ALA A 245 -5.52 0.08 -2.96
CA ALA A 245 -6.60 -0.43 -2.11
C ALA A 245 -6.34 -0.10 -0.64
N TYR A 246 -7.41 0.09 0.13
CA TYR A 246 -7.35 0.38 1.56
C TYR A 246 -8.29 -0.53 2.34
N GLU A 247 -7.87 -0.99 3.50
CA GLU A 247 -8.70 -1.78 4.42
C GLU A 247 -8.52 -1.30 5.87
N LEU A 248 -9.64 -1.21 6.59
CA LEU A 248 -9.69 -1.05 8.04
C LEU A 248 -10.16 -2.37 8.65
N ILE A 249 -9.35 -2.93 9.53
CA ILE A 249 -9.63 -4.20 10.20
C ILE A 249 -9.66 -3.94 11.71
N VAL A 250 -10.74 -4.38 12.37
CA VAL A 250 -10.91 -4.34 13.82
C VAL A 250 -11.15 -5.77 14.30
N ASN A 251 -10.27 -6.30 15.16
CA ASN A 251 -10.35 -7.67 15.66
C ASN A 251 -10.59 -8.73 14.57
N ARG A 252 -9.88 -8.60 13.43
CA ARG A 252 -9.99 -9.45 12.23
C ARG A 252 -11.26 -9.25 11.39
N ASN A 253 -12.18 -8.40 11.82
CA ASN A 253 -13.35 -8.02 11.02
C ASN A 253 -13.00 -6.83 10.13
N VAL A 254 -13.31 -6.93 8.83
CA VAL A 254 -13.15 -5.80 7.91
C VAL A 254 -14.28 -4.79 8.18
N ALA A 255 -13.91 -3.64 8.74
CA ALA A 255 -14.82 -2.55 9.07
C ALA A 255 -14.97 -1.55 7.92
N TYR A 256 -13.92 -1.40 7.10
CA TYR A 256 -13.94 -0.59 5.88
C TYR A 256 -12.99 -1.17 4.84
N SER A 257 -13.30 -0.87 3.57
CA SER A 257 -12.64 -1.43 2.42
C SER A 257 -12.85 -0.54 1.20
N HIS A 258 -11.77 -0.19 0.51
CA HIS A 258 -11.77 0.53 -0.76
C HIS A 258 -11.01 -0.27 -1.81
N ASN A 259 -11.71 -0.70 -2.86
CA ASN A 259 -11.11 -1.34 -4.03
C ASN A 259 -10.97 -0.32 -5.17
N PRO A 260 -9.75 0.03 -5.64
CA PRO A 260 -9.56 0.99 -6.72
C PRO A 260 -10.20 0.53 -8.05
N SER A 261 -10.31 -0.77 -8.29
CA SER A 261 -10.92 -1.31 -9.52
C SER A 261 -12.42 -0.99 -9.63
N HIS A 262 -13.14 -0.92 -8.51
CA HIS A 262 -14.57 -0.54 -8.48
C HIS A 262 -14.79 0.90 -8.96
N TYR A 263 -13.74 1.71 -8.99
CA TYR A 263 -13.74 3.10 -9.45
C TYR A 263 -13.02 3.27 -10.80
N GLY A 264 -12.76 2.17 -11.51
CA GLY A 264 -12.13 2.20 -12.83
C GLY A 264 -10.62 2.44 -12.81
N HIS A 265 -9.96 2.30 -11.67
CA HIS A 265 -8.51 2.48 -11.57
C HIS A 265 -7.78 1.14 -11.69
N ALA A 266 -7.00 0.98 -12.76
CA ALA A 266 -6.18 -0.21 -13.02
C ALA A 266 -4.72 -0.08 -12.51
N GLY A 267 -4.33 1.10 -12.02
CA GLY A 267 -2.98 1.40 -11.56
C GLY A 267 -2.86 2.83 -11.01
N PRO A 268 -1.68 3.21 -10.49
CA PRO A 268 -1.41 4.54 -9.98
C PRO A 268 -1.42 5.54 -11.14
N GLY A 269 -1.94 6.72 -10.88
CA GLY A 269 -1.92 7.84 -11.80
C GLY A 269 -1.96 9.15 -11.02
N LEU A 270 -1.50 10.23 -11.65
CA LEU A 270 -1.44 11.54 -11.01
C LEU A 270 -2.79 11.95 -10.40
N ILE A 271 -3.90 11.68 -11.09
CA ILE A 271 -5.23 12.04 -10.61
C ILE A 271 -5.62 11.21 -9.38
N ASN A 272 -5.51 9.88 -9.44
CA ASN A 272 -6.02 9.02 -8.37
C ASN A 272 -5.15 9.02 -7.11
N LEU A 273 -3.83 9.27 -7.24
CA LEU A 273 -2.95 9.49 -6.09
C LEU A 273 -3.16 10.86 -5.45
N ASN A 274 -3.57 11.90 -6.20
CA ASN A 274 -3.86 13.22 -5.63
C ASN A 274 -5.34 13.44 -5.23
N THR A 275 -6.23 12.48 -5.48
CA THR A 275 -7.65 12.61 -5.13
C THR A 275 -7.92 12.04 -3.75
N ARG A 276 -8.34 12.90 -2.81
CA ARG A 276 -8.73 12.51 -1.45
C ARG A 276 -10.14 11.92 -1.42
N LYS A 277 -10.31 10.83 -0.69
CA LYS A 277 -11.58 10.16 -0.44
C LYS A 277 -11.86 10.08 1.06
N TYR A 278 -13.00 10.61 1.46
CA TYR A 278 -13.49 10.53 2.83
C TYR A 278 -14.19 9.21 3.11
N PHE A 279 -14.03 8.70 4.33
CA PHE A 279 -14.84 7.60 4.85
C PHE A 279 -15.16 7.81 6.33
N ASN A 280 -16.25 7.18 6.78
CA ASN A 280 -16.67 7.17 8.18
C ASN A 280 -17.34 5.83 8.51
N VAL A 281 -16.79 5.12 9.49
CA VAL A 281 -17.35 3.90 10.06
C VAL A 281 -17.68 4.17 11.51
N ASN A 282 -18.94 3.94 11.88
CA ASN A 282 -19.40 4.07 13.25
C ASN A 282 -19.67 2.69 13.83
N ASN A 283 -19.38 2.51 15.13
CA ASN A 283 -19.64 1.27 15.87
C ASN A 283 -19.04 0.03 15.17
N CYS A 284 -17.73 0.04 14.96
CA CYS A 284 -17.01 -1.12 14.42
C CYS A 284 -17.32 -2.37 15.26
N SER A 285 -17.60 -3.49 14.59
CA SER A 285 -17.85 -4.77 15.26
C SER A 285 -16.58 -5.28 15.94
N LEU A 286 -16.72 -5.67 17.21
CA LEU A 286 -15.63 -6.17 18.07
C LEU A 286 -15.47 -7.68 18.00
#